data_AF-D7A981-F1
#
_entry.id   AF-D7A981-F1
#
_cell.length_a   1.000
_cell.length_b   1.000
_cell.length_c   1.000
_cell.angle_alpha   90.00
_cell.angle_beta   90.00
_cell.angle_gamma   90.00
#
_symmetry.space_group_name_H-M   'P 1'
#
loop_
_entity.id
_entity.type
_entity.pdbx_description
1 polymer ?
#
loop_
_entity_poly.entity_id
_entity_poly.type
_entity_poly.pdbx_seq_one_letter_code
_entity_poly.pdbx_strand_id
1 'polypeptide(L)' 'MRQTEETARRICALDLRARGIAEKDIPAMVDRYWPVLANEIRQGIVVGEWPFQATDIEQLTQEYQGLLDGR' A
#
# COMPACT_ATOMS: atom_id res chain seq x y z
N MET A 1 12.86 -7.77 5.34
CA MET A 1 11.92 -8.65 4.61
C MET A 1 10.56 -8.77 5.28
N ARG A 2 10.47 -8.93 6.62
CA ARG A 2 9.19 -9.04 7.36
C ARG A 2 8.22 -7.86 7.14
N GLN A 3 8.75 -6.63 7.06
CA GLN A 3 7.96 -5.42 6.80
C GLN A 3 7.33 -5.40 5.40
N THR A 4 8.03 -5.88 4.37
CA THR A 4 7.51 -5.94 2.99
C THR A 4 6.36 -6.95 2.88
N GLU A 5 6.48 -8.08 3.57
CA GLU A 5 5.44 -9.10 3.65
C GLU A 5 4.18 -8.59 4.37
N GLU A 6 4.33 -7.94 5.52
CA GLU A 6 3.20 -7.33 6.24
C GLU A 6 2.51 -6.23 5.42
N THR A 7 3.31 -5.41 4.73
CA THR A 7 2.80 -4.35 3.85
C THR A 7 2.04 -4.94 2.67
N ALA A 8 2.60 -5.95 2.01
CA ALA A 8 1.96 -6.65 0.90
C ALA A 8 0.64 -7.32 1.31
N ARG A 9 0.59 -7.96 2.49
CA ARG A 9 -0.65 -8.55 3.02
C ARG A 9 -1.73 -7.50 3.29
N ARG A 10 -1.37 -6.35 3.87
CA ARG A 10 -2.32 -5.25 4.11
C ARG A 10 -2.88 -4.68 2.82
N ILE A 11 -2.00 -4.41 1.84
CA ILE A 11 -2.42 -3.90 0.53
C ILE A 11 -3.31 -4.92 -0.18
N CYS A 12 -2.96 -6.20 -0.13
CA CYS A 12 -3.76 -7.28 -0.71
C CYS A 12 -5.16 -7.32 -0.11
N ALA A 13 -5.28 -7.26 1.22
CA ALA A 13 -6.57 -7.24 1.89
C ALA A 13 -7.42 -6.02 1.50
N LEU A 14 -6.80 -4.83 1.41
CA LEU A 14 -7.49 -3.61 0.98
C LEU A 14 -7.99 -3.69 -0.48
N ASP A 15 -7.16 -4.18 -1.39
CA ASP A 15 -7.50 -4.35 -2.81
C ASP A 15 -8.64 -5.36 -2.99
N LEU A 16 -8.61 -6.49 -2.26
CA LEU A 16 -9.68 -7.49 -2.29
C LEU A 16 -11.00 -6.93 -1.72
N ARG A 17 -10.95 -6.14 -0.64
CA ARG A 17 -12.13 -5.44 -0.10
C ARG A 17 -12.71 -4.44 -1.10
N ALA A 18 -11.85 -3.63 -1.72
CA ALA A 18 -12.27 -2.64 -2.72
C ALA A 18 -12.95 -3.29 -3.94
N ARG A 19 -12.57 -4.53 -4.27
CA ARG A 19 -13.17 -5.35 -5.34
C ARG A 19 -14.45 -6.09 -4.92
N GLY A 20 -14.90 -5.94 -3.67
CA GLY A 20 -16.12 -6.57 -3.17
C GLY A 20 -16.00 -8.07 -2.89
N ILE A 21 -14.78 -8.57 -2.69
CA ILE A 21 -14.57 -9.96 -2.24
C ILE A 21 -15.15 -10.12 -0.83
N ALA A 22 -15.86 -11.22 -0.59
CA ALA A 22 -16.46 -11.50 0.70
C ALA A 22 -15.37 -11.64 1.78
N GLU A 23 -15.54 -10.98 2.94
CA GLU A 23 -14.55 -10.96 4.04
C GLU A 23 -14.08 -12.35 4.47
N LYS A 24 -14.93 -13.38 4.37
CA LYS A 24 -14.59 -14.77 4.68
C LYS A 24 -13.53 -15.38 3.75
N ASP A 25 -13.46 -14.91 2.51
CA ASP A 25 -12.57 -15.45 1.47
C ASP A 25 -11.25 -14.65 1.40
N ILE A 26 -11.23 -13.43 1.96
CA ILE A 26 -10.06 -12.54 1.96
C ILE A 26 -8.82 -13.19 2.57
N PRO A 27 -8.85 -13.85 3.75
CA PRO A 27 -7.64 -14.44 4.35
C PRO A 27 -6.97 -15.45 3.42
N ALA A 28 -7.75 -16.35 2.82
CA ALA A 28 -7.24 -17.37 1.91
C ALA A 28 -6.66 -16.76 0.62
N MET A 29 -7.27 -15.68 0.12
CA MET A 29 -6.78 -14.97 -1.05
C MET A 29 -5.51 -14.16 -0.74
N VAL A 30 -5.45 -13.49 0.42
CA VAL A 30 -4.25 -12.78 0.88
C VAL A 30 -3.07 -13.75 0.98
N ASP A 31 -3.25 -14.91 1.61
CA ASP A 31 -2.20 -15.92 1.73
C ASP A 31 -1.67 -16.41 0.37
N ARG A 32 -2.54 -16.45 -0.64
CA ARG A 32 -2.18 -16.85 -2.00
C ARG A 32 -1.51 -15.73 -2.81
N TYR A 33 -1.93 -14.48 -2.65
CA TYR A 33 -1.56 -13.38 -3.54
C TYR A 33 -0.58 -12.36 -2.94
N TRP A 34 -0.33 -12.36 -1.62
CA TRP A 34 0.64 -11.46 -1.01
C TRP A 34 2.06 -11.54 -1.62
N PRO A 35 2.59 -12.68 -2.12
CA PRO A 35 3.93 -12.72 -2.70
C PRO A 35 4.04 -11.92 -3.99
N VAL A 36 2.95 -11.82 -4.77
CA VAL A 36 2.89 -11.03 -6.00
C VAL A 36 3.07 -9.56 -5.66
N LEU A 37 2.24 -9.06 -4.74
CA LEU A 37 2.33 -7.68 -4.23
C LEU A 37 3.67 -7.39 -3.55
N ALA A 38 4.23 -8.34 -2.80
CA ALA A 38 5.55 -8.18 -2.20
C ALA A 38 6.65 -8.02 -3.26
N ASN A 39 6.55 -8.75 -4.37
CA ASN A 39 7.48 -8.59 -5.49
C ASN A 39 7.27 -7.25 -6.22
N GLU A 40 6.03 -6.80 -6.40
CA GLU A 40 5.71 -5.48 -6.99
C GLU A 40 6.26 -4.33 -6.15
N ILE A 41 6.04 -4.37 -4.83
CA ILE A 41 6.59 -3.40 -3.87
C ILE A 41 8.11 -3.40 -3.92
N ARG A 42 8.74 -4.59 -3.96
CA ARG A 42 10.20 -4.74 -4.01
C ARG A 42 10.80 -4.25 -5.33
N GLN A 43 10.11 -4.46 -6.44
CA GLN A 43 10.55 -4.00 -7.76
C GLN A 43 10.21 -2.52 -8.01
N GLY A 44 9.52 -1.86 -7.06
CA GLY A 44 9.12 -0.46 -7.21
C GLY A 44 8.17 -0.27 -8.38
N ILE A 45 7.31 -1.25 -8.68
CA ILE A 45 6.32 -1.12 -9.76
C ILE A 45 5.32 -0.04 -9.36
N VAL A 46 5.65 1.19 -9.75
CA VAL A 46 4.67 2.24 -10.02
C VAL A 46 3.97 1.81 -11.31
N VAL A 47 2.73 1.33 -11.20
CA VAL A 47 1.86 1.30 -12.37
C VAL A 47 1.50 2.76 -12.66
N GLY A 48 2.24 3.37 -13.59
CA GLY A 48 2.09 4.78 -14.00
C GLY A 48 3.34 5.60 -13.70
N GLU A 49 3.60 6.64 -14.49
CA GLU A 49 4.60 7.63 -14.11
C GLU A 49 4.26 8.18 -12.72
N TRP A 50 5.23 8.19 -11.81
CA TRP A 50 5.06 8.80 -10.49
C TRP A 50 4.85 10.30 -10.71
N PRO A 51 3.63 10.86 -10.48
CA PRO A 51 3.30 12.20 -10.94
C PRO A 51 3.79 13.29 -9.98
N PHE A 52 4.40 12.92 -8.84
CA PHE A 52 4.84 13.87 -7.82
C PHE A 52 6.33 14.14 -7.96
N GLN A 53 6.69 15.41 -8.05
CA GLN A 53 8.06 15.85 -7.91
C GLN A 53 8.50 15.74 -6.45
N ALA A 54 9.82 15.69 -6.20
CA ALA A 54 10.36 15.63 -4.83
C ALA A 54 9.85 16.79 -3.95
N THR A 55 9.70 17.98 -4.54
CA THR A 55 9.13 19.17 -3.89
C THR A 55 7.67 18.99 -3.47
N ASP A 56 6.89 18.28 -4.27
CA ASP A 56 5.47 18.03 -3.96
C ASP A 56 5.36 17.07 -2.77
N ILE A 57 6.26 16.08 -2.69
CA ILE A 57 6.31 15.16 -1.55
C ILE A 57 6.75 15.87 -0.26
N GLU A 58 7.73 16.77 -0.34
CA GLU A 58 8.16 17.57 0.83
C GLU A 58 7.00 18.43 1.34
N GLN A 59 6.28 19.09 0.44
CA GLN A 59 5.12 19.92 0.81
C GLN A 59 4.00 19.08 1.44
N LEU A 60 3.61 17.98 0.80
CA LEU A 60 2.58 17.07 1.32
C LEU A 60 2.96 16.45 2.67
N THR A 61 4.25 16.20 2.90
CA THR A 61 4.75 15.67 4.18
C THR A 61 4.61 16.70 5.29
N GLN A 62 4.94 17.97 5.04
CA GLN A 62 4.76 19.03 6.03
C GLN A 62 3.29 19.29 6.34
N GLU A 63 2.42 19.29 5.33
CA GLU A 63 0.97 19.41 5.53
C GLU A 63 0.43 18.26 6.38
N TYR A 64 0.86 17.02 6.11
CA TYR A 64 0.46 15.85 6.88
C TYR A 64 0.96 15.89 8.34
N GLN A 65 2.20 16.33 8.56
CA GLN A 65 2.75 16.49 9.92
C GLN A 65 2.00 17.57 10.71
N GLY A 66 1.64 18.69 10.06
CA GLY A 66 0.84 19.73 10.70
C GLY A 66 -0.54 19.25 11.17
N LEU A 67 -1.16 18.30 10.46
CA LEU A 67 -2.42 17.67 10.88
C LEU A 67 -2.27 16.74 12.09
N LEU A 68 -1.10 16.13 12.27
CA LEU A 68 -0.81 15.22 13.39
C LEU A 68 -0.39 15.97 14.65
N ASP A 69 0.37 17.07 14.50
CA ASP A 69 0.86 17.89 15.61
C ASP A 69 -0.20 18.89 16.14
N GLY A 70 -1.30 19.10 15.40
CA GLY A 70 -2.40 19.97 15.80
C GLY A 70 -3.42 19.40 16.79
N ARG A 71 -3.07 18.35 17.57
CA ARG A 71 -3.94 17.74 18.59
C ARG A 71 -3.55 18.13 20.00
#